data_AF-A0A2D2D4W5-F1
#
_entry.id   AF-A0A2D2D4W5-F1
#
_cell.length_a   1.000
_cell.length_b   1.000
_cell.length_c   1.000
_cell.angle_alpha   90.00
_cell.angle_beta   90.00
_cell.angle_gamma   90.00
#
_symmetry.space_group_name_H-M   'P 1'
#
loop_
_entity.id
_entity.type
_entity.pdbx_description
1 polymer ?
#
loop_
_entity_poly.entity_id
_entity_poly.type
_entity_poly.pdbx_seq_one_letter_code
_entity_poly.pdbx_strand_id
1 'polypeptide(L)'
;MKVIASSIRKGNIIEKEDGHLYVVLKAESFFPGKGTPTTQIDMRRLADGVKVADRYKTTEQVERAFVEDQDFSYLFGDDDGFTFMNTATYDQVIVPKDVIGDQAQWLQEGMVCILSLFNGVAVAIQLPARVTLEITETEPAMKGQTASSSYKPAIASNGARVMVPPHIQAGTRIVIQTEDGSYVERAKD
;
A
#
# COMPACT_ATOMS: atom_id res chain seq x y z
N MET A 1 13.26 16.16 -11.39
CA MET A 1 13.90 15.35 -12.45
C MET A 1 12.80 14.95 -13.40
N LYS A 2 12.98 15.21 -14.71
CA LYS A 2 11.99 14.83 -15.72
C LYS A 2 12.01 13.33 -15.99
N VAL A 3 10.84 12.71 -15.90
CA VAL A 3 10.61 11.31 -16.27
C VAL A 3 9.36 11.21 -17.15
N ILE A 4 9.25 10.16 -17.96
CA ILE A 4 8.05 9.96 -18.78
C ILE A 4 6.85 9.53 -17.91
N ALA A 5 5.64 9.95 -18.27
CA ALA A 5 4.44 9.65 -17.50
C ALA A 5 4.22 8.14 -17.28
N SER A 6 4.56 7.28 -18.25
CA SER A 6 4.44 5.83 -18.10
C SER A 6 5.43 5.20 -17.11
N SER A 7 6.46 5.91 -16.65
CA SER A 7 7.39 5.41 -15.62
C SER A 7 6.98 5.79 -14.19
N ILE A 8 5.96 6.65 -14.04
CA ILE A 8 5.41 7.01 -12.73
C ILE A 8 4.81 5.78 -12.04
N ARG A 9 5.05 5.66 -10.74
CA ARG A 9 4.51 4.61 -9.87
C ARG A 9 3.85 5.23 -8.64
N LYS A 10 2.97 4.46 -7.98
CA LYS A 10 2.45 4.79 -6.65
C LYS A 10 3.60 5.15 -5.70
N GLY A 11 3.42 6.17 -4.88
CA GLY A 11 4.42 6.68 -3.94
C GLY A 11 5.41 7.70 -4.53
N ASN A 12 5.52 7.82 -5.86
CA ASN A 12 6.33 8.89 -6.45
C ASN A 12 5.73 10.27 -6.10
N ILE A 13 6.62 11.26 -5.92
CA ILE A 13 6.22 12.66 -5.74
C ILE A 13 6.40 13.42 -7.05
N ILE A 14 5.34 14.07 -7.49
CA ILE A 14 5.31 14.89 -8.71
C ILE A 14 5.18 16.36 -8.32
N GLU A 15 5.98 17.21 -8.96
CA GLU A 15 5.81 18.65 -8.93
C GLU A 15 5.03 19.07 -10.18
N LYS A 16 3.90 19.76 -9.99
CA LYS A 16 3.10 20.28 -11.11
C LYS A 16 3.49 21.72 -11.43
N GLU A 17 2.99 22.23 -12.55
CA GLU A 17 3.24 23.60 -13.03
C GLU A 17 2.78 24.70 -12.05
N ASP A 18 1.86 24.36 -11.15
CA ASP A 18 1.40 25.23 -10.06
C ASP A 18 2.43 25.35 -8.90
N GLY A 19 3.55 24.62 -8.97
CA GLY A 19 4.59 24.56 -7.94
C GLY A 19 4.19 23.70 -6.73
N HIS A 20 3.06 22.98 -6.80
CA HIS A 20 2.63 22.10 -5.73
C HIS A 20 3.16 20.69 -5.93
N LEU A 21 3.43 20.03 -4.79
CA LEU A 21 3.88 18.64 -4.74
C LEU A 21 2.70 17.72 -4.47
N TYR A 22 2.70 16.60 -5.18
CA TYR A 22 1.64 15.61 -5.12
C TYR A 22 2.24 14.22 -4.95
N VAL A 23 1.70 13.43 -4.02
CA VAL A 23 1.99 12.00 -3.94
C VAL A 23 1.08 11.24 -4.90
N VAL A 24 1.67 10.36 -5.70
CA VAL A 24 0.94 9.48 -6.61
C VAL A 24 0.27 8.38 -5.79
N LEU A 25 -1.06 8.35 -5.83
CA LEU A 25 -1.86 7.30 -5.21
C LEU A 25 -2.00 6.09 -6.14
N LYS A 26 -2.16 6.35 -7.45
CA LYS A 26 -2.34 5.34 -8.48
C LYS A 26 -1.82 5.86 -9.82
N ALA A 27 -1.20 4.99 -10.62
CA ALA A 27 -0.80 5.31 -11.99
C ALA A 27 -1.10 4.12 -12.91
N GLU A 28 -1.93 4.35 -13.94
CA GLU A 28 -2.36 3.33 -14.89
C GLU A 28 -2.08 3.78 -16.32
N SER A 29 -1.33 2.97 -17.07
CA SER A 29 -1.04 3.24 -18.47
C SER A 29 -1.93 2.41 -19.39
N PHE A 30 -2.57 3.06 -20.35
CA PHE A 30 -3.45 2.46 -21.34
C PHE A 30 -2.83 2.57 -22.75
N PHE A 31 -2.67 1.42 -23.41
CA PHE A 31 -2.08 1.29 -24.74
C PHE A 31 -3.11 0.73 -25.73
N PRO A 32 -3.92 1.57 -26.40
CA PRO A 32 -4.92 1.09 -27.33
C PRO A 32 -4.28 0.65 -28.66
N GLY A 33 -4.89 -0.35 -29.32
CA GLY A 33 -4.45 -0.78 -30.66
C GLY A 33 -4.61 0.30 -31.74
N LYS A 34 -5.49 1.28 -31.53
CA LYS A 34 -5.59 2.53 -32.29
C LYS A 34 -5.82 3.69 -31.34
N GLY A 35 -5.03 4.75 -31.44
CA GLY A 35 -5.13 5.94 -30.59
C GLY A 35 -3.82 6.24 -29.87
N THR A 36 -3.79 7.36 -29.13
CA THR A 36 -2.61 7.77 -28.38
C THR A 36 -2.57 7.02 -27.04
N PRO A 37 -1.45 6.35 -26.70
CA PRO A 37 -1.27 5.79 -25.37
C PRO A 37 -1.31 6.89 -24.30
N THR A 38 -2.01 6.62 -23.21
CA THR A 38 -2.20 7.60 -22.12
C THR A 38 -1.91 6.97 -20.77
N THR A 39 -1.40 7.77 -19.84
CA THR A 39 -1.26 7.40 -18.44
C THR A 39 -2.21 8.26 -17.61
N GLN A 40 -3.09 7.62 -16.86
CA GLN A 40 -3.89 8.28 -15.83
C GLN A 40 -3.14 8.20 -14.50
N ILE A 41 -2.99 9.34 -13.83
CA ILE A 41 -2.30 9.44 -12.55
C ILE A 41 -3.25 10.09 -11.55
N ASP A 42 -3.68 9.30 -10.55
CA ASP A 42 -4.46 9.79 -9.43
C ASP A 42 -3.49 10.17 -8.31
N MET A 43 -3.61 11.39 -7.80
CA MET A 43 -2.63 12.00 -6.91
C MET A 43 -3.32 12.72 -5.74
N ARG A 44 -2.56 12.97 -4.67
CA ARG A 44 -2.96 13.77 -3.53
C ARG A 44 -1.95 14.88 -3.29
N ARG A 45 -2.40 16.13 -3.21
CA ARG A 45 -1.55 17.28 -2.90
C ARG A 45 -1.03 17.16 -1.48
N LEU A 46 0.28 17.35 -1.28
CA LEU A 46 0.91 17.21 0.03
C LEU A 46 0.51 18.32 1.01
N ALA A 47 0.24 19.54 0.51
CA ALA A 47 -0.04 20.70 1.34
C ALA A 47 -1.38 20.66 2.09
N ASP A 48 -2.41 20.06 1.48
CA ASP A 48 -3.79 20.11 2.00
C ASP A 48 -4.60 18.83 1.74
N GLY A 49 -4.00 17.79 1.17
CA GLY A 49 -4.64 16.50 0.95
C GLY A 49 -5.65 16.47 -0.21
N VAL A 50 -5.77 17.53 -1.02
CA VAL A 50 -6.70 17.56 -2.15
C VAL A 50 -6.32 16.48 -3.18
N LYS A 51 -7.27 15.61 -3.51
CA LYS A 51 -7.11 14.58 -4.53
C LYS A 51 -7.39 15.15 -5.91
N VAL A 52 -6.52 14.84 -6.87
CA VAL A 52 -6.63 15.23 -8.28
C VAL A 52 -6.30 14.04 -9.17
N ALA A 53 -6.87 14.03 -10.38
CA ALA A 53 -6.58 13.01 -11.37
C ALA A 53 -6.25 13.68 -12.70
N ASP A 54 -5.06 13.40 -13.21
CA ASP A 54 -4.57 13.96 -14.48
C ASP A 54 -4.31 12.83 -15.48
N ARG A 55 -4.45 13.15 -16.77
CA ARG A 55 -4.14 12.23 -17.87
C ARG A 55 -3.06 12.83 -18.76
N TYR A 56 -1.98 12.08 -18.91
CA TYR A 56 -0.81 12.44 -19.69
C TYR A 56 -0.70 11.53 -20.92
N LYS A 57 0.00 11.98 -21.96
CA LYS A 57 0.53 11.02 -22.96
C LYS A 57 1.62 10.18 -22.27
N THR A 58 1.74 8.90 -22.60
CA THR A 58 2.73 8.02 -21.91
C THR A 58 4.17 8.54 -21.99
N THR A 59 4.53 9.23 -23.07
CA THR A 59 5.86 9.80 -23.32
C THR A 59 6.02 11.24 -22.83
N GLU A 60 4.96 11.83 -22.28
CA GLU A 60 4.98 13.19 -21.74
C GLU A 60 5.91 13.27 -20.53
N GLN A 61 6.67 14.37 -20.43
CA GLN A 61 7.64 14.56 -19.37
C GLN A 61 6.95 15.16 -18.14
N VAL A 62 7.14 14.53 -17.00
CA VAL A 62 6.62 14.95 -15.70
C VAL A 62 7.78 15.23 -14.77
N GLU A 63 7.72 16.32 -14.00
CA GLU A 63 8.71 16.62 -12.98
C GLU A 63 8.48 15.75 -11.75
N ARG A 64 9.42 14.84 -11.49
CA ARG A 64 9.43 14.01 -10.29
C ARG A 64 10.39 14.62 -9.26
N ALA A 65 9.89 14.87 -8.06
CA ALA A 65 10.72 15.27 -6.93
C ALA A 65 11.50 14.06 -6.40
N PHE A 66 12.69 14.32 -5.87
CA PHE A 66 13.44 13.30 -5.16
C PHE A 66 12.85 13.16 -3.75
N VAL A 67 12.68 11.92 -3.32
CA VAL A 67 12.34 11.56 -1.95
C VAL A 67 13.41 10.63 -1.42
N GLU A 68 13.67 10.74 -0.13
CA GLU A 68 14.59 9.84 0.56
C GLU A 68 13.79 8.66 1.09
N ASP A 69 14.04 7.50 0.51
CA ASP A 69 13.49 6.24 1.01
C ASP A 69 14.39 5.73 2.13
N GLN A 70 13.79 5.51 3.30
CA GLN A 70 14.50 5.02 4.48
C GLN A 70 13.69 3.93 5.18
N ASP A 71 14.37 2.99 5.81
CA ASP A 71 13.77 1.87 6.51
C ASP A 71 13.35 2.27 7.93
N PHE A 72 12.09 2.06 8.24
CA PHE A 72 11.49 2.33 9.55
C PHE A 72 10.74 1.12 10.08
N SER A 73 10.86 0.86 11.38
CA SER A 73 10.08 -0.15 12.09
C SER A 73 8.80 0.47 12.65
N TYR A 74 7.64 -0.13 12.36
CA TYR A 74 6.37 0.29 12.96
C TYR A 74 6.35 -0.02 14.45
N LEU A 75 5.96 0.96 15.27
CA LEU A 75 5.83 0.81 16.72
C LEU A 75 4.36 0.59 17.12
N PHE A 76 3.54 1.63 16.98
CA PHE A 76 2.15 1.64 17.39
C PHE A 76 1.37 2.73 16.65
N GLY A 77 0.05 2.70 16.76
CA GLY A 77 -0.83 3.73 16.22
C GLY A 77 -1.82 4.22 17.26
N ASP A 78 -2.23 5.47 17.13
CA ASP A 78 -3.16 6.15 18.04
C ASP A 78 -4.10 7.08 17.25
N ASP A 79 -4.72 8.05 17.93
CA ASP A 79 -5.63 8.99 17.30
C ASP A 79 -4.91 9.94 16.31
N ASP A 80 -3.65 10.27 16.57
CA ASP A 80 -2.85 11.24 15.81
C ASP A 80 -2.18 10.62 14.58
N GLY A 81 -1.89 9.31 14.61
CA GLY A 81 -1.31 8.62 13.45
C GLY A 81 -0.68 7.28 13.77
N PHE A 82 0.35 6.94 13.02
CA PHE A 82 1.14 5.72 13.18
C PHE A 82 2.59 6.10 13.44
N THR A 83 3.14 5.65 14.56
CA THR A 83 4.51 5.94 14.97
C THR A 83 5.46 4.90 14.42
N PHE A 84 6.55 5.38 13.81
CA PHE A 84 7.61 4.57 13.22
C PHE A 84 8.96 5.00 13.77
N MET A 85 9.91 4.07 13.87
CA MET A 85 11.27 4.33 14.32
C MET A 85 12.27 4.01 13.21
N ASN A 86 13.15 4.95 12.90
CA ASN A 86 14.20 4.76 11.91
C ASN A 86 15.12 3.62 12.36
N THR A 87 15.39 2.67 11.48
CA THR A 87 16.18 1.47 11.84
C THR A 87 17.68 1.76 12.02
N ALA A 88 18.18 2.88 11.50
CA ALA A 88 19.58 3.29 11.60
C ALA A 88 19.81 4.34 12.70
N THR A 89 18.94 5.35 12.80
CA THR A 89 19.14 6.48 13.73
C THR A 89 18.32 6.39 15.01
N TYR A 90 17.33 5.49 15.06
CA TYR A 90 16.36 5.38 16.16
C TYR A 90 15.45 6.60 16.35
N ASP A 91 15.47 7.56 15.42
CA ASP A 91 14.55 8.70 15.43
C ASP A 91 13.12 8.24 15.12
N GLN A 92 12.16 8.81 15.83
CA GLN A 92 10.75 8.51 15.63
C GLN A 92 10.06 9.54 14.75
N VAL A 93 9.16 9.06 13.90
CA VAL A 93 8.30 9.90 13.07
C VAL A 93 6.87 9.43 13.19
N ILE A 94 5.94 10.38 13.18
CA ILE A 94 4.50 10.10 13.12
C ILE A 94 4.07 10.23 11.66
N VAL A 95 3.48 9.16 11.14
CA VAL A 95 2.93 9.08 9.79
C VAL A 95 1.41 9.27 9.88
N PRO A 96 0.85 10.30 9.23
CA PRO A 96 -0.59 10.53 9.20
C PRO A 96 -1.37 9.36 8.61
N LYS A 97 -2.59 9.14 9.10
CA LYS A 97 -3.45 8.01 8.69
C LYS A 97 -3.75 8.00 7.18
N ASP A 98 -3.87 9.18 6.57
CA ASP A 98 -4.16 9.34 5.14
C ASP A 98 -2.95 9.04 4.24
N VAL A 99 -1.73 9.04 4.77
CA VAL A 99 -0.52 8.60 4.05
C VAL A 99 -0.51 7.08 3.87
N ILE A 100 -0.94 6.33 4.90
CA ILE A 100 -0.96 4.86 4.87
C ILE A 100 -2.24 4.33 4.20
N GLY A 101 -3.37 4.96 4.48
CA GLY A 101 -4.68 4.58 3.94
C GLY A 101 -5.11 3.17 4.39
N ASP A 102 -5.80 2.45 3.49
CA ASP A 102 -6.40 1.14 3.78
C ASP A 102 -5.37 0.06 4.15
N GLN A 103 -4.09 0.26 3.79
CA GLN A 103 -3.02 -0.66 4.12
C GLN A 103 -2.64 -0.63 5.60
N ALA A 104 -3.09 0.38 6.35
CA ALA A 104 -2.83 0.48 7.78
C ALA A 104 -3.30 -0.74 8.57
N GLN A 105 -4.37 -1.41 8.11
CA GLN A 105 -4.86 -2.64 8.74
C GLN A 105 -3.80 -3.76 8.74
N TRP A 106 -2.83 -3.73 7.83
CA TRP A 106 -1.80 -4.76 7.70
C TRP A 106 -0.57 -4.52 8.58
N LEU A 107 -0.44 -3.37 9.24
CA LEU A 107 0.69 -3.06 10.09
C LEU A 107 0.75 -4.00 11.31
N GLN A 108 1.96 -4.45 11.64
CA GLN A 108 2.25 -5.28 12.81
C GLN A 108 3.43 -4.66 13.54
N GLU A 109 3.39 -4.62 14.87
CA GLU A 109 4.50 -4.09 15.68
C GLU A 109 5.83 -4.75 15.28
N GLY A 110 6.87 -3.95 15.09
CA GLY A 110 8.17 -4.40 14.60
C GLY A 110 8.28 -4.56 13.08
N MET A 111 7.21 -4.34 12.32
CA MET A 111 7.23 -4.45 10.86
C MET A 111 8.09 -3.34 10.25
N VAL A 112 9.14 -3.74 9.53
CA VAL A 112 9.96 -2.82 8.75
C VAL A 112 9.22 -2.44 7.46
N CYS A 113 9.03 -1.14 7.27
CA CYS A 113 8.44 -0.51 6.10
C CYS A 113 9.42 0.52 5.54
N ILE A 114 9.29 0.82 4.25
CA ILE A 114 10.03 1.93 3.63
C ILE A 114 9.17 3.18 3.72
N LEU A 115 9.66 4.23 4.36
CA LEU A 115 9.04 5.56 4.32
C LEU A 115 9.77 6.42 3.30
N SER A 116 9.01 7.03 2.39
CA SER A 116 9.52 8.10 1.53
C SER A 116 9.37 9.42 2.26
N LEU A 117 10.50 10.05 2.58
CA LEU A 117 10.56 11.32 3.27
C LEU A 117 10.77 12.48 2.28
N PHE A 118 10.04 13.55 2.51
CA PHE A 118 10.25 14.85 1.86
C PHE A 118 10.42 15.91 2.93
N ASN A 119 11.62 16.52 3.03
CA ASN A 119 11.97 17.48 4.08
C ASN A 119 11.66 16.97 5.51
N GLY A 120 11.94 15.69 5.76
CA GLY A 120 11.69 15.04 7.06
C GLY A 120 10.23 14.64 7.33
N VAL A 121 9.30 14.94 6.42
CA VAL A 121 7.89 14.53 6.53
C VAL A 121 7.66 13.27 5.70
N ALA A 122 7.04 12.25 6.29
CA ALA A 122 6.65 11.04 5.56
C ALA A 122 5.49 11.34 4.60
N VAL A 123 5.75 11.16 3.31
CA VAL A 123 4.80 11.49 2.24
C VAL A 123 4.23 10.24 1.57
N ALA A 124 4.93 9.13 1.65
CA ALA A 124 4.48 7.82 1.20
C ALA A 124 5.08 6.72 2.09
N ILE A 125 4.45 5.55 2.05
CA ILE A 125 4.90 4.33 2.72
C ILE A 125 4.78 3.15 1.76
N GLN A 126 5.74 2.25 1.84
CA GLN A 126 5.68 0.93 1.22
C GLN A 126 5.83 -0.14 2.31
N LEU A 127 4.74 -0.88 2.53
CA LEU A 127 4.75 -2.07 3.39
C LEU A 127 5.46 -3.23 2.66
N PRO A 128 5.91 -4.26 3.40
CA PRO A 128 6.23 -5.56 2.81
C PRO A 128 5.10 -6.04 1.90
N ALA A 129 5.45 -6.63 0.75
CA ALA A 129 4.45 -7.10 -0.22
C ALA A 129 3.51 -8.17 0.37
N ARG A 130 3.98 -8.88 1.39
CA ARG A 130 3.26 -9.95 2.06
C ARG A 130 3.36 -9.81 3.55
N VAL A 131 2.27 -10.15 4.24
CA VAL A 131 2.25 -10.25 5.70
C VAL A 131 1.68 -11.61 6.10
N THR A 132 2.18 -12.13 7.22
CA THR A 132 1.68 -13.36 7.81
C THR A 132 0.74 -13.01 8.94
N LEU A 133 -0.47 -13.57 8.92
CA LEU A 133 -1.49 -13.35 9.96
C LEU A 133 -2.08 -14.69 10.39
N GLU A 134 -2.45 -14.80 11.66
CA GLU A 134 -3.20 -15.94 12.17
C GLU A 134 -4.69 -15.73 11.95
N ILE A 135 -5.40 -16.78 11.53
CA ILE A 135 -6.87 -16.76 11.48
C ILE A 135 -7.41 -16.99 12.89
N THR A 136 -8.14 -16.02 13.43
CA THR A 136 -8.80 -16.12 14.74
C THR A 136 -10.18 -16.76 14.64
N GLU A 137 -10.92 -16.43 13.58
CA GLU A 137 -12.28 -16.94 13.37
C GLU A 137 -12.54 -17.25 11.89
N THR A 138 -13.26 -18.33 11.59
CA THR A 138 -13.73 -18.62 10.24
C THR A 138 -14.94 -19.55 10.28
N GLU A 139 -15.80 -19.45 9.28
CA GLU A 139 -16.98 -20.30 9.19
C GLU A 139 -16.60 -21.77 8.91
N PRO A 140 -17.40 -22.74 9.39
CA PRO A 140 -17.24 -24.15 9.03
C PRO A 140 -17.36 -24.33 7.52
N ALA A 141 -16.54 -25.21 6.93
CA ALA A 141 -16.67 -25.54 5.52
C ALA A 141 -18.05 -26.17 5.25
N MET A 142 -18.77 -25.63 4.25
CA MET A 142 -20.08 -26.17 3.87
C MET A 142 -19.89 -27.55 3.21
N LYS A 143 -20.55 -28.58 3.72
CA LYS A 143 -20.47 -29.95 3.17
C LYS A 143 -20.83 -29.95 1.68
N GLY A 144 -19.90 -30.41 0.84
CA GLY A 144 -20.13 -30.58 -0.60
C GLY A 144 -19.51 -29.51 -1.51
N GLN A 145 -18.92 -28.44 -0.96
CA GLN A 145 -18.08 -27.54 -1.77
C GLN A 145 -16.75 -28.24 -2.08
N THR A 146 -16.40 -28.31 -3.36
CA THR A 146 -15.08 -28.78 -3.80
C THR A 146 -14.02 -27.73 -3.45
N ALA A 147 -12.84 -28.19 -3.02
CA ALA A 147 -11.75 -27.33 -2.53
C ALA A 147 -11.17 -26.39 -3.60
N SER A 148 -11.41 -26.69 -4.87
CA SER A 148 -10.88 -25.95 -6.02
C SER A 148 -11.83 -24.82 -6.38
N SER A 149 -11.54 -23.59 -5.93
CA SER A 149 -12.21 -22.32 -6.30
C SER A 149 -13.37 -21.81 -5.42
N SER A 150 -13.59 -22.37 -4.23
CA SER A 150 -14.44 -21.72 -3.22
C SER A 150 -13.60 -20.96 -2.19
N TYR A 151 -14.05 -19.79 -1.77
CA TYR A 151 -13.46 -19.03 -0.68
C TYR A 151 -14.54 -18.77 0.38
N LYS A 152 -14.13 -18.76 1.64
CA LYS A 152 -14.98 -18.41 2.79
C LYS A 152 -14.40 -17.21 3.53
N PRO A 153 -15.24 -16.39 4.18
CA PRO A 153 -14.76 -15.30 5.02
C PRO A 153 -14.05 -15.83 6.27
N ALA A 154 -13.02 -15.10 6.70
CA ALA A 154 -12.31 -15.32 7.95
C ALA A 154 -11.88 -13.98 8.57
N ILE A 155 -11.65 -13.98 9.88
CA ILE A 155 -11.09 -12.87 10.64
C ILE A 155 -9.63 -13.21 10.95
N ALA A 156 -8.73 -12.29 10.60
CA ALA A 156 -7.32 -12.38 10.93
C ALA A 156 -7.02 -11.79 12.33
N SER A 157 -5.83 -12.04 12.87
CA SER A 157 -5.41 -11.62 14.21
C SER A 157 -5.37 -10.11 14.42
N ASN A 158 -5.28 -9.33 13.33
CA ASN A 158 -5.38 -7.87 13.31
C ASN A 158 -6.84 -7.36 13.16
N GLY A 159 -7.84 -8.26 13.14
CA GLY A 159 -9.25 -7.92 12.93
C GLY A 159 -9.67 -7.75 11.48
N ALA A 160 -8.74 -7.87 10.52
CA ALA A 160 -9.06 -7.73 9.09
C ALA A 160 -9.93 -8.90 8.60
N ARG A 161 -10.94 -8.60 7.77
CA ARG A 161 -11.76 -9.61 7.10
C ARG A 161 -11.06 -10.04 5.81
N VAL A 162 -10.76 -11.32 5.69
CA VAL A 162 -10.05 -11.91 4.54
C VAL A 162 -10.81 -13.09 3.96
N MET A 163 -10.57 -13.38 2.68
CA MET A 163 -11.15 -14.54 2.00
C MET A 163 -10.11 -15.66 1.96
N VAL A 164 -10.44 -16.82 2.52
CA VAL A 164 -9.53 -17.98 2.62
C VAL A 164 -10.13 -19.24 2.01
N PRO A 165 -9.32 -20.20 1.53
CA PRO A 165 -9.81 -21.49 1.07
C PRO A 165 -10.56 -22.27 2.16
N PRO A 166 -11.44 -23.23 1.81
CA PRO A 166 -12.34 -23.88 2.77
C PRO A 166 -11.62 -24.74 3.82
N HIS A 167 -10.41 -25.22 3.49
CA HIS A 167 -9.58 -26.05 4.36
C HIS A 167 -8.84 -25.26 5.44
N ILE A 168 -8.83 -23.93 5.38
CA ILE A 168 -8.24 -23.08 6.42
C ILE A 168 -9.15 -23.09 7.66
N GLN A 169 -8.54 -23.22 8.84
CA GLN A 169 -9.22 -23.28 10.14
C GLN A 169 -8.66 -22.18 11.07
N ALA A 170 -9.38 -21.87 12.13
CA ALA A 170 -8.86 -21.02 13.20
C ALA A 170 -7.54 -21.58 13.76
N GLY A 171 -6.63 -20.70 14.16
CA GLY A 171 -5.25 -21.01 14.55
C GLY A 171 -4.29 -21.26 13.37
N THR A 172 -4.78 -21.26 12.12
CA THR A 172 -3.91 -21.38 10.94
C THR A 172 -3.31 -20.03 10.60
N ARG A 173 -1.99 -19.98 10.40
CA ARG A 173 -1.32 -18.81 9.82
C ARG A 173 -1.36 -18.83 8.30
N ILE A 174 -1.67 -17.67 7.73
CA ILE A 174 -1.78 -17.46 6.29
C ILE A 174 -0.89 -16.30 5.87
N VAL A 175 -0.42 -16.36 4.63
CA VAL A 175 0.29 -15.27 3.96
C VAL A 175 -0.72 -14.55 3.07
N ILE A 176 -0.81 -13.24 3.20
CA ILE A 176 -1.68 -12.39 2.38
C ILE A 176 -0.85 -11.35 1.63
N GLN A 177 -1.38 -10.89 0.49
CA GLN A 177 -0.82 -9.78 -0.26
C GLN A 177 -1.33 -8.45 0.33
N THR A 178 -0.44 -7.52 0.68
CA THR A 178 -0.82 -6.24 1.33
C THR A 178 -1.46 -5.23 0.38
N GLU A 179 -1.32 -5.43 -0.92
CA GLU A 179 -1.89 -4.57 -1.95
C GLU A 179 -3.42 -4.67 -2.02
N ASP A 180 -3.95 -5.90 -1.97
CA ASP A 180 -5.37 -6.19 -2.18
C ASP A 180 -5.99 -7.07 -1.09
N GLY A 181 -5.21 -7.52 -0.10
CA GLY A 181 -5.67 -8.41 0.97
C GLY A 181 -5.92 -9.85 0.52
N SER A 182 -5.47 -10.23 -0.68
CA SER A 182 -5.70 -11.58 -1.20
C SER A 182 -4.88 -12.64 -0.48
N TYR A 183 -5.47 -13.82 -0.29
CA TYR A 183 -4.78 -15.00 0.24
C TYR A 183 -3.75 -15.50 -0.79
N VAL A 184 -2.52 -15.73 -0.33
CA VAL A 184 -1.41 -16.26 -1.15
C VAL A 184 -1.21 -17.75 -0.88
N GLU A 185 -0.86 -18.09 0.36
CA GLU A 185 -0.62 -19.47 0.78
C GLU A 185 -0.82 -19.61 2.29
N ARG A 186 -0.90 -20.85 2.76
CA ARG A 186 -0.77 -21.16 4.19
C ARG A 186 0.70 -20.96 4.55
N ALA A 187 0.96 -20.29 5.67
CA ALA A 187 2.32 -20.09 6.15
C ALA A 187 3.00 -21.45 6.41
N LYS A 188 4.24 -21.57 5.95
CA LYS A 188 5.11 -22.74 6.17
C LYS A 188 5.90 -22.48 7.45
N ASP A 189 5.22 -22.60 8.59
CA ASP A 189 5.91 -22.71 9.86
C ASP A 189 6.57 -24.10 9.98
#